data_AF-A0A960YCB9-F1
#
_entry.id   AF-A0A960YCB9-F1
#
_cell.length_a   1.000
_cell.length_b   1.000
_cell.length_c   1.000
_cell.angle_alpha   90.00
_cell.angle_beta   90.00
_cell.angle_gamma   90.00
#
_symmetry.space_group_name_H-M   'P 1'
#
loop_
_entity.id
_entity.type
_entity.pdbx_description
1 polymer ?
#
loop_
_entity_poly.entity_id
_entity_poly.type
_entity_poly.pdbx_seq_one_letter_code
_entity_poly.pdbx_strand_id
1 'polypeptide(L)'
;MQQGNLKLKEYNSDPYFIYLKNNLRTEYLFLSFYYNWYFRRFYLEAGAGLGVNQSYWNVNGFSITKFGLSKEEGFFSGSGLSYRLETSLNRKLLDSIILQLGIGIDFHTVPSFRGTLNEDPGSIYIRSDGSLSQMTENETLSNLNLYNSQVLREIDMASSNILVFFSVIHKIQF
;
A
#
# COMPACT_ATOMS: atom_id res chain seq x y z
N MET A 1 6.91 1.29 -8.73
CA MET A 1 7.34 1.66 -7.36
C MET A 1 6.51 2.84 -6.89
N GLN A 2 5.75 2.68 -5.81
CA GLN A 2 4.94 3.75 -5.22
C GLN A 2 5.47 4.06 -3.82
N GLN A 3 5.59 5.34 -3.48
CA GLN A 3 6.13 5.80 -2.19
C GLN A 3 5.17 6.81 -1.56
N GLY A 4 4.79 6.57 -0.30
CA GLY A 4 3.93 7.44 0.50
C GLY A 4 4.65 7.88 1.77
N ASN A 5 4.61 9.19 2.06
CA ASN A 5 5.10 9.74 3.33
C ASN A 5 3.90 10.19 4.18
N LEU A 6 3.70 9.53 5.31
CA LEU A 6 2.63 9.84 6.26
C LEU A 6 3.25 10.33 7.57
N LYS A 7 2.85 11.53 8.02
CA LYS A 7 3.27 12.05 9.32
C LYS A 7 2.09 11.90 10.29
N LEU A 8 2.25 11.04 11.29
CA LEU A 8 1.25 10.87 12.34
C LEU A 8 1.72 11.63 13.58
N LYS A 9 0.85 12.50 14.09
CA LYS A 9 1.08 13.28 15.29
C LYS A 9 -0.09 13.02 16.23
N GLU A 10 0.18 12.34 17.34
CA GLU A 10 -0.83 11.99 18.33
C GLU A 10 -0.63 12.85 19.58
N TYR A 11 -1.74 13.39 20.09
CA TYR A 11 -1.79 14.16 21.33
C TYR A 11 -2.76 13.45 22.26
N ASN A 12 -2.25 12.88 23.35
CA ASN A 12 -3.09 12.33 24.42
C ASN A 12 -3.14 13.30 25.62
N SER A 13 -4.14 13.11 26.48
CA SER A 13 -4.47 13.96 27.63
C SER A 13 -3.51 13.84 28.82
N ASP A 14 -2.64 12.84 28.82
CA ASP A 14 -1.45 12.73 29.70
C ASP A 14 -0.23 13.40 29.03
N PRO A 15 0.86 13.76 29.75
CA PRO A 15 2.07 14.35 29.16
C PRO A 15 2.88 13.31 28.38
N TYR A 16 2.23 12.75 27.37
CA TYR A 16 2.70 11.75 26.47
C TYR A 16 2.55 12.33 25.06
N PHE A 17 3.68 12.60 24.43
CA PHE A 17 3.75 13.15 23.08
C PHE A 17 4.47 12.17 22.19
N ILE A 18 3.86 11.78 21.07
CA ILE A 18 4.50 10.95 20.06
C ILE A 18 4.60 11.72 18.75
N TYR A 19 5.78 11.68 18.13
CA TYR A 19 5.97 12.08 16.75
C TYR A 19 6.51 10.90 15.92
N LEU A 20 5.72 10.40 14.96
CA LEU A 20 6.13 9.34 14.03
C LEU A 20 6.11 9.82 12.58
N LYS A 21 7.22 9.59 11.90
CA LYS A 21 7.37 9.69 10.45
C LYS A 21 7.30 8.29 9.86
N ASN A 22 6.28 8.07 9.04
CA ASN A 22 6.02 6.82 8.36
C ASN A 22 6.39 6.95 6.88
N ASN A 23 7.23 6.05 6.38
CA ASN A 23 7.57 5.94 4.97
C ASN A 23 7.17 4.55 4.49
N LEU A 24 6.15 4.52 3.63
CA LEU A 24 5.61 3.32 3.03
C LEU A 24 6.08 3.23 1.58
N ARG A 25 6.71 2.11 1.21
CA ARG A 25 7.15 1.80 -0.14
C ARG A 25 6.54 0.48 -0.57
N THR A 26 5.89 0.46 -1.73
CA THR A 26 5.35 -0.77 -2.32
C THR A 26 5.99 -1.05 -3.67
N GLU A 27 6.51 -2.26 -3.80
CA GLU A 27 6.98 -2.87 -5.04
C GLU A 27 5.97 -3.92 -5.49
N TYR A 28 5.75 -4.03 -6.79
CA TYR A 28 4.76 -4.93 -7.36
C TYR A 28 5.24 -5.51 -8.68
N LEU A 29 4.79 -6.73 -8.96
CA LEU A 29 4.96 -7.41 -10.23
C LEU A 29 3.59 -7.85 -10.73
N PHE A 30 3.26 -7.54 -11.97
CA PHE A 30 1.99 -7.90 -12.60
C PHE A 30 2.20 -8.85 -13.77
N LEU A 31 1.32 -9.83 -13.86
CA LEU A 31 1.01 -10.55 -15.09
C LEU A 31 -0.31 -10.01 -15.64
N SER A 32 -0.26 -9.39 -16.80
CA SER A 32 -1.44 -8.75 -17.43
C SER A 32 -1.78 -9.42 -18.75
N PHE A 33 -3.07 -9.61 -18.99
CA PHE A 33 -3.62 -10.03 -20.27
C PHE A 33 -4.40 -8.87 -20.87
N TYR A 34 -4.17 -8.58 -22.16
CA TYR A 34 -4.87 -7.54 -22.91
C TYR A 34 -5.61 -8.15 -24.09
N TYR A 35 -6.82 -7.65 -24.34
CA TYR A 35 -7.63 -8.03 -25.47
C TYR A 35 -8.11 -6.80 -26.24
N ASN A 36 -8.13 -6.94 -27.57
CA ASN A 36 -8.47 -5.88 -28.50
C ASN A 36 -9.81 -6.17 -29.20
N TRP A 37 -10.75 -5.24 -29.09
CA TRP A 37 -12.00 -5.23 -29.86
C TRP A 37 -11.95 -4.14 -30.92
N TYR A 38 -12.04 -4.54 -32.19
CA TYR A 38 -11.99 -3.62 -33.32
C TYR A 38 -13.40 -3.16 -33.73
N PHE A 39 -13.60 -1.84 -33.83
CA PHE A 39 -14.86 -1.20 -34.20
C PHE A 39 -14.62 -0.12 -35.27
N ARG A 40 -14.73 -0.48 -36.56
CA ARG A 40 -14.54 0.42 -37.71
C ARG A 40 -13.28 1.32 -37.59
N ARG A 41 -13.43 2.54 -37.07
CA ARG A 41 -12.37 3.56 -36.95
C ARG A 41 -11.66 3.55 -35.59
N PHE A 42 -12.19 2.81 -34.63
CA PHE A 42 -11.67 2.70 -33.26
C PHE A 42 -11.35 1.25 -32.93
N TYR A 43 -10.51 1.04 -31.93
CA TYR A 43 -10.44 -0.23 -31.24
C TYR A 43 -10.37 0.01 -29.73
N LEU A 44 -11.08 -0.81 -28.99
CA LEU A 44 -11.01 -0.83 -27.54
C LEU A 44 -9.98 -1.86 -27.13
N GLU A 45 -9.07 -1.48 -26.26
CA GLU A 45 -8.10 -2.38 -25.65
C GLU A 45 -8.40 -2.41 -24.16
N ALA A 46 -8.76 -3.57 -23.63
CA ALA A 46 -8.92 -3.74 -22.19
C ALA A 46 -8.03 -4.87 -21.71
N GLY A 47 -7.43 -4.67 -20.54
CA GLY A 47 -6.61 -5.65 -19.89
C GLY A 47 -6.94 -5.78 -18.42
N ALA A 48 -6.69 -6.97 -17.91
CA ALA A 48 -6.73 -7.27 -16.49
C ALA A 48 -5.41 -7.95 -16.11
N GLY A 49 -4.92 -7.62 -14.93
CA GLY A 49 -3.68 -8.17 -14.40
C GLY A 49 -3.85 -8.62 -12.95
N LEU A 50 -3.12 -9.68 -12.63
CA LEU A 50 -2.95 -10.18 -11.28
C LEU A 50 -1.46 -10.17 -10.96
N GLY A 51 -1.14 -9.89 -9.71
CA GLY A 51 0.23 -9.67 -9.30
C GLY A 51 0.46 -9.94 -7.84
N VAL A 52 1.74 -9.91 -7.49
CA VAL A 52 2.20 -9.94 -6.10
C VAL A 52 2.86 -8.61 -5.79
N ASN A 53 2.76 -8.19 -4.54
CA ASN A 53 3.43 -6.99 -4.04
C ASN A 53 4.17 -7.27 -2.75
N GLN A 54 5.23 -6.50 -2.56
CA GLN A 54 5.99 -6.41 -1.33
C GLN A 54 5.96 -4.96 -0.87
N SER A 55 5.53 -4.75 0.37
CA SER A 55 5.48 -3.45 1.00
C SER A 55 6.47 -3.38 2.15
N TYR A 56 7.10 -2.22 2.28
CA TYR A 56 8.07 -1.89 3.30
C TYR A 56 7.59 -0.64 4.02
N TRP A 57 7.58 -0.68 5.34
CA TRP A 57 7.14 0.41 6.19
C TRP A 57 8.25 0.74 7.18
N ASN A 58 8.89 1.89 6.98
CA ASN A 58 9.84 2.45 7.93
C ASN A 58 9.12 3.42 8.84
N VAL A 59 9.25 3.22 10.14
CA VAL A 59 8.76 4.10 11.21
C VAL A 59 9.97 4.75 11.87
N ASN A 60 9.99 6.07 11.95
CA ASN A 60 11.07 6.81 12.61
C ASN A 60 10.48 7.98 13.39
N GLY A 61 10.97 8.23 14.60
CA GLY A 61 10.37 9.22 15.46
C GLY A 61 10.94 9.31 16.86
N PHE A 62 10.19 9.96 17.72
CA PHE A 62 10.48 10.05 19.14
C PHE A 62 9.18 10.13 19.94
N SER A 63 9.21 9.57 21.15
CA SER A 63 8.18 9.72 22.15
C SER A 63 8.74 10.50 23.35
N ILE A 64 7.93 11.38 23.93
CA ILE A 64 8.24 12.12 25.15
C ILE A 64 7.23 11.66 26.19
N THR A 65 7.75 11.12 27.29
CA THR A 65 6.96 10.64 28.43
C THR A 65 7.37 11.37 29.70
N LYS A 66 6.66 11.13 30.81
CA LYS A 66 7.08 11.58 32.16
C LYS A 66 8.48 11.06 32.55
N PHE A 67 8.95 9.99 31.92
CA PHE A 67 10.23 9.33 32.22
C PHE A 67 11.37 9.74 31.29
N GLY A 68 11.11 10.54 30.25
CA GLY A 68 12.14 11.04 29.34
C GLY A 68 11.75 10.94 27.87
N LEU A 69 12.73 11.25 27.01
CA LEU A 69 12.63 11.17 25.55
C LEU A 69 13.18 9.82 25.09
N SER A 70 12.36 9.06 24.36
CA SER A 70 12.74 7.79 23.74
C SER A 70 12.72 7.94 22.23
N LYS A 71 13.72 7.36 21.56
CA LYS A 71 13.74 7.28 20.09
C LYS A 71 12.86 6.09 19.67
N GLU A 72 12.03 6.31 18.66
CA GLU A 72 11.17 5.27 18.07
C GLU A 72 11.70 4.96 16.66
N GLU A 73 12.17 3.74 16.42
CA GLU A 73 12.64 3.28 15.12
C GLU A 73 12.13 1.88 14.82
N GLY A 74 11.48 1.70 13.68
CA GLY A 74 10.91 0.41 13.30
C GLY A 74 10.93 0.16 11.81
N PHE A 75 11.02 -1.12 11.46
CA PHE A 75 10.97 -1.59 10.09
C PHE A 75 10.02 -2.76 10.01
N PHE A 76 9.01 -2.62 9.14
CA PHE A 76 8.03 -3.66 8.89
C PHE A 76 7.96 -3.96 7.41
N SER A 77 7.65 -5.22 7.11
CA SER A 77 7.45 -5.67 5.74
C SER A 77 6.27 -6.62 5.65
N GLY A 78 5.60 -6.60 4.50
CA GLY A 78 4.44 -7.45 4.25
C GLY A 78 4.32 -7.73 2.76
N SER A 79 3.88 -8.94 2.44
CA SER A 79 3.61 -9.37 1.06
C SER A 79 2.11 -9.50 0.84
N GLY A 80 1.64 -9.24 -0.37
CA GLY A 80 0.23 -9.50 -0.70
C GLY A 80 -0.04 -9.58 -2.18
N LEU A 81 -1.30 -9.31 -2.55
CA LEU A 81 -1.81 -9.45 -3.90
C LEU A 81 -2.13 -8.10 -4.52
N SER A 82 -1.89 -8.02 -5.82
CA SER A 82 -2.15 -6.84 -6.64
C SER A 82 -3.07 -7.20 -7.79
N TYR A 83 -3.97 -6.28 -8.11
CA TYR A 83 -4.94 -6.39 -9.18
C TYR A 83 -4.83 -5.13 -10.04
N ARG A 84 -4.87 -5.30 -11.36
CA ARG A 84 -4.87 -4.21 -12.32
C ARG A 84 -6.05 -4.40 -13.27
N LEU A 85 -6.74 -3.32 -13.57
CA LEU A 85 -7.71 -3.28 -14.64
C LEU A 85 -7.48 -2.02 -15.45
N GLU A 86 -7.30 -2.16 -16.75
CA GLU A 86 -6.97 -1.06 -17.65
C GLU A 86 -7.85 -1.15 -18.89
N THR A 87 -8.35 0.00 -19.36
CA THR A 87 -9.10 0.08 -20.60
C THR A 87 -8.73 1.34 -21.35
N SER A 88 -8.60 1.24 -22.67
CA SER A 88 -8.29 2.36 -23.54
C SER A 88 -9.10 2.30 -24.83
N LEU A 89 -9.55 3.48 -25.26
CA LEU A 89 -10.12 3.70 -26.56
C LEU A 89 -9.03 4.24 -27.49
N ASN A 90 -8.83 3.54 -28.59
CA ASN A 90 -7.78 3.82 -29.53
C ASN A 90 -8.36 4.19 -30.89
N ARG A 91 -7.74 5.16 -31.56
CA ARG A 91 -8.11 5.58 -32.92
C ARG A 91 -6.86 5.63 -33.79
N LYS A 92 -6.88 4.90 -34.90
CA LYS A 92 -5.87 5.09 -35.96
C LYS A 92 -6.14 6.41 -36.68
N LEU A 93 -5.16 7.30 -36.69
CA LEU A 93 -5.20 8.54 -37.48
C LEU A 93 -4.56 8.35 -38.84
N LEU A 94 -3.42 7.68 -38.86
CA LEU A 94 -2.64 7.30 -40.02
C LEU A 94 -2.22 5.84 -39.85
N ASP A 95 -1.67 5.22 -40.89
CA ASP A 95 -1.19 3.84 -40.81
C ASP A 95 -0.13 3.63 -39.72
N SER A 96 0.62 4.68 -39.39
CA SER A 96 1.68 4.69 -38.39
C SER A 96 1.33 5.45 -37.10
N ILE A 97 0.16 6.08 -36.97
CA ILE A 97 -0.18 6.91 -35.79
C ILE A 97 -1.49 6.46 -35.15
N ILE A 98 -1.42 6.16 -33.86
CA ILE A 98 -2.57 5.80 -33.02
C ILE A 98 -2.71 6.82 -31.91
N LEU A 99 -3.90 7.40 -31.77
CA LEU A 99 -4.29 8.13 -30.57
C LEU A 99 -4.91 7.16 -29.57
N GLN A 100 -4.52 7.26 -28.31
CA GLN A 100 -5.00 6.44 -27.22
C GLN A 100 -5.47 7.32 -26.08
N LEU A 101 -6.67 7.04 -25.56
CA LEU A 101 -7.19 7.59 -24.33
C LEU A 101 -7.60 6.43 -23.44
N GLY A 102 -7.09 6.38 -22.21
CA GLY A 102 -7.34 5.26 -21.32
C GLY A 102 -7.49 5.64 -19.86
N ILE A 103 -8.06 4.69 -19.13
CA ILE A 103 -8.21 4.70 -17.69
C ILE A 103 -7.77 3.35 -17.14
N GLY A 104 -7.09 3.37 -16.01
CA GLY A 104 -6.69 2.18 -15.29
C GLY A 104 -6.95 2.32 -13.80
N ILE A 105 -7.14 1.19 -13.13
CA ILE A 105 -7.17 1.07 -11.70
C ILE A 105 -6.19 -0.02 -11.28
N ASP A 106 -5.30 0.33 -10.35
CA ASP A 106 -4.44 -0.62 -9.66
C ASP A 106 -4.94 -0.73 -8.22
N PHE A 107 -5.06 -1.94 -7.70
CA PHE A 107 -5.50 -2.24 -6.35
C PHE A 107 -4.50 -3.20 -5.70
N HIS A 108 -3.96 -2.82 -4.55
CA HIS A 108 -2.95 -3.59 -3.83
C HIS A 108 -3.44 -3.87 -2.42
N THR A 109 -3.29 -5.12 -1.98
CA THR A 109 -3.58 -5.54 -0.61
C THR A 109 -2.33 -6.11 0.03
N VAL A 110 -2.14 -5.85 1.32
CA VAL A 110 -1.14 -6.47 2.19
C VAL A 110 -1.87 -6.84 3.48
N PRO A 111 -2.12 -8.13 3.73
CA PRO A 111 -2.96 -8.57 4.85
C PRO A 111 -2.27 -8.45 6.21
N SER A 112 -0.94 -8.42 6.25
CA SER A 112 -0.18 -8.30 7.50
C SER A 112 1.20 -7.69 7.26
N PHE A 113 1.70 -7.00 8.28
CA PHE A 113 3.06 -6.48 8.34
C PHE A 113 3.78 -7.10 9.54
N ARG A 114 4.99 -7.60 9.30
CA ARG A 114 5.88 -8.17 10.32
C ARG A 114 7.21 -7.43 10.35
N GLY A 115 7.79 -7.26 11.52
CA GLY A 115 8.99 -6.46 11.66
C GLY A 115 9.46 -6.27 13.09
N THR A 116 10.20 -5.19 13.28
CA THR A 116 10.76 -4.80 14.58
C THR A 116 10.46 -3.34 14.85
N LEU A 117 10.18 -2.99 16.11
CA LEU A 117 10.17 -1.62 16.63
C LEU A 117 11.13 -1.59 17.82
N ASN A 118 12.07 -0.65 17.81
CA ASN A 118 13.12 -0.50 18.83
C ASN A 118 13.87 -1.81 19.13
N GLU A 119 14.22 -2.56 18.08
CA GLU A 119 14.93 -3.85 18.12
C GLU A 119 14.13 -5.05 18.67
N ASP A 120 12.90 -4.84 19.13
CA ASP A 120 12.03 -5.92 19.59
C ASP A 120 11.19 -6.50 18.42
N PRO A 121 11.25 -7.83 18.18
CA PRO A 121 10.46 -8.48 17.14
C PRO A 121 8.98 -8.57 17.54
N GLY A 122 8.08 -8.17 16.62
CA GLY A 122 6.65 -8.23 16.88
C GLY A 122 5.80 -7.79 15.69
N SER A 123 4.48 -8.00 15.82
CA SER A 123 3.48 -7.45 14.90
C SER A 123 2.90 -6.16 15.50
N ILE A 124 2.53 -5.21 14.64
CA ILE A 124 1.82 -4.00 15.08
C ILE A 124 0.31 -4.26 15.01
N TYR A 125 -0.37 -3.94 16.10
CA TYR A 125 -1.83 -3.99 16.20
C TYR A 125 -2.38 -2.58 16.38
N ILE A 126 -3.54 -2.31 15.78
CA ILE A 126 -4.34 -1.13 16.11
C ILE A 126 -5.29 -1.52 17.24
N ARG A 127 -5.20 -0.78 18.35
CA ARG A 127 -6.14 -0.89 19.47
C ARG A 127 -7.45 -0.20 19.13
N SER A 128 -8.52 -0.49 19.88
CA SER A 128 -9.85 0.09 19.66
C SER A 128 -9.91 1.62 19.79
N ASP A 129 -8.91 2.23 20.43
CA ASP A 129 -8.73 3.68 20.55
C ASP A 129 -7.94 4.31 19.39
N GLY A 130 -7.53 3.50 18.39
CA GLY A 130 -6.74 3.94 17.25
C GLY A 130 -5.24 4.03 17.51
N SER A 131 -4.79 3.75 18.74
CA SER A 131 -3.37 3.73 19.09
C SER A 131 -2.67 2.48 18.54
N LEU A 132 -1.38 2.61 18.22
CA LEU A 132 -0.54 1.51 17.75
C LEU A 132 0.08 0.80 18.97
N SER A 133 -0.13 -0.51 19.09
CA SER A 133 0.50 -1.34 20.13
C SER A 133 1.34 -2.43 19.49
N GLN A 134 2.58 -2.54 19.94
CA GLN A 134 3.41 -3.71 19.68
C GLN A 134 2.95 -4.85 20.59
N MET A 135 2.97 -6.08 20.08
CA MET A 135 2.86 -7.28 20.89
C MET A 135 3.97 -8.24 20.47
N THR A 136 4.76 -8.67 21.45
CA THR A 136 5.74 -9.74 21.27
C THR A 136 5.02 -11.10 21.21
N GLU A 137 5.61 -12.13 20.59
CA GLU A 137 5.00 -13.47 20.45
C GLU A 137 4.58 -14.08 21.81
N ASN A 138 5.32 -13.80 22.88
CA ASN A 138 5.02 -14.27 24.24
C ASN A 138 3.84 -13.54 24.90
N GLU A 139 3.59 -12.29 24.53
CA GLU A 139 2.44 -11.50 25.00
C GLU A 139 1.17 -11.77 24.19
N THR A 140 1.30 -12.33 22.98
CA THR A 140 0.15 -12.59 22.10
C THR A 140 -0.75 -13.68 22.71
N LEU A 141 -0.18 -14.77 23.23
CA LEU A 141 -0.93 -15.89 23.81
C LEU A 141 -1.57 -15.59 25.17
N SER A 142 -0.94 -14.76 26.00
CA SER A 142 -1.41 -14.43 27.34
C SER A 142 -2.44 -13.28 27.35
N ASN A 143 -2.27 -12.27 26.49
CA ASN A 143 -3.18 -11.13 26.42
C ASN A 143 -4.42 -11.36 25.52
N LEU A 144 -4.38 -12.28 24.54
CA LEU A 144 -5.57 -12.64 23.76
C LEU A 144 -6.70 -13.24 24.63
N ASN A 145 -6.37 -13.86 25.77
CA ASN A 145 -7.36 -14.36 26.72
C ASN A 145 -7.85 -13.30 27.74
N LEU A 146 -7.07 -12.25 28.00
CA LEU A 146 -7.42 -11.20 28.97
C LEU A 146 -8.19 -10.02 28.34
N TYR A 147 -7.97 -9.71 27.06
CA TYR A 147 -8.60 -8.60 26.34
C TYR A 147 -9.82 -9.03 25.49
N ASN A 148 -10.71 -9.83 26.07
CA ASN A 148 -11.86 -10.46 25.41
C ASN A 148 -13.01 -9.50 24.99
N SER A 149 -12.73 -8.21 24.73
CA SER A 149 -13.75 -7.25 24.25
C SER A 149 -13.22 -6.11 23.39
N GLN A 150 -11.91 -6.04 23.12
CA GLN A 150 -11.33 -5.01 22.25
C GLN A 150 -10.83 -5.65 20.97
N VAL A 151 -11.46 -5.29 19.85
CA VAL A 151 -11.15 -5.78 18.51
C VAL A 151 -9.73 -5.35 18.14
N LEU A 152 -8.75 -6.15 18.51
CA LEU A 152 -7.37 -6.02 18.06
C LEU A 152 -7.32 -6.49 16.60
N ARG A 153 -7.01 -5.57 15.67
CA ARG A 153 -6.86 -5.88 14.25
C ARG A 153 -5.39 -5.76 13.88
N GLU A 154 -4.84 -6.84 13.35
CA GLU A 154 -3.53 -6.83 12.68
C GLU A 154 -3.60 -5.83 11.52
N ILE A 155 -2.60 -4.97 11.38
CA ILE A 155 -2.64 -3.90 10.39
C ILE A 155 -2.61 -4.50 8.98
N ASP A 156 -3.71 -4.33 8.28
CA ASP A 156 -3.82 -4.57 6.85
C ASP A 156 -3.73 -3.25 6.07
N MET A 157 -3.03 -3.28 4.94
CA MET A 157 -2.97 -2.16 4.02
C MET A 157 -3.72 -2.50 2.75
N ALA A 158 -4.65 -1.63 2.38
CA ALA A 158 -5.23 -1.59 1.05
C ALA A 158 -4.90 -0.23 0.43
N SER A 159 -4.39 -0.24 -0.80
CA SER A 159 -4.13 0.99 -1.55
C SER A 159 -4.64 0.84 -2.97
N SER A 160 -5.29 1.88 -3.48
CA SER A 160 -5.73 1.96 -4.87
C SER A 160 -5.09 3.16 -5.57
N ASN A 161 -4.90 3.03 -6.87
CA ASN A 161 -4.46 4.11 -7.75
C ASN A 161 -5.36 4.14 -8.99
N ILE A 162 -5.78 5.33 -9.40
CA ILE A 162 -6.52 5.54 -10.64
C ILE A 162 -5.61 6.29 -11.60
N LEU A 163 -5.35 5.69 -12.76
CA LEU A 163 -4.58 6.26 -13.84
C LEU A 163 -5.53 6.76 -14.92
N VAL A 164 -5.38 8.01 -15.37
CA VAL A 164 -5.98 8.50 -16.61
C VAL A 164 -4.83 8.93 -17.52
N PHE A 165 -4.83 8.45 -18.75
CA PHE A 165 -3.73 8.70 -19.67
C PHE A 165 -4.21 9.00 -21.09
N PHE A 166 -3.43 9.84 -21.76
CA PHE A 166 -3.55 10.13 -23.18
C PHE A 166 -2.20 9.88 -23.82
N SER A 167 -2.16 9.23 -24.98
CA SER A 167 -0.92 8.82 -25.62
C SER A 167 -1.03 8.87 -27.14
N VAL A 168 0.09 9.13 -27.80
CA VAL A 168 0.26 9.06 -29.25
C VAL A 168 1.29 7.98 -29.52
N ILE A 169 0.87 6.87 -30.12
CA ILE A 169 1.73 5.72 -30.40
C ILE A 169 2.12 5.78 -31.88
N HIS A 170 3.43 5.76 -32.13
CA HIS A 170 3.97 5.62 -33.49
C HIS A 170 4.35 4.17 -33.75
N LYS A 171 3.73 3.54 -34.75
CA LYS A 171 4.01 2.15 -35.13
C LYS A 171 4.99 2.13 -36.31
N ILE A 172 6.21 1.67 -36.07
CA ILE A 172 7.22 1.47 -37.10
C ILE A 172 6.97 0.09 -37.74
N GLN A 173 6.62 0.05 -39.02
CA GLN A 173 6.63 -1.18 -39.81
C GLN A 173 8.07 -1.44 -40.27
N PHE A 174 8.62 -2.60 -39.90
CA PHE A 174 9.82 -3.18 -40.50
C PHE A 174 9.42 -4.17 -41.59
#